data_AF-A0A945VVN3-F1
#
_entry.id   AF-A0A945VVN3-F1
#
_cell.length_a   1.000
_cell.length_b   1.000
_cell.length_c   1.000
_cell.angle_alpha   90.00
_cell.angle_beta   90.00
_cell.angle_gamma   90.00
#
_symmetry.space_group_name_H-M   'P 1'
#
loop_
_entity.id
_entity.type
_entity.pdbx_description
1 polymer ?
#
loop_
_entity_poly.entity_id
_entity_poly.type
_entity_poly.pdbx_seq_one_letter_code
_entity_poly.pdbx_strand_id
1 'polypeptide(L)'
;MFSGWIIFYFIIGAFVSNILAQFLGKRTMHRASNVLFVFSLIAGIYCLAAGIFLAAEWQDPFANANISSSTYVRGRGRGGLVILVIKYWPYVLIGLGGFIIYHIPFVYRISWKRKSS
;
A
#
# COMPACT_ATOMS: atom_id res chain seq x y z
N MET A 1 -1.77 18.23 -5.24
CA MET A 1 -1.17 17.18 -6.09
C MET A 1 -0.42 16.20 -5.18
N PHE A 2 -0.77 14.92 -5.19
CA PHE A 2 -0.03 13.91 -4.44
C PHE A 2 1.29 13.60 -5.18
N SER A 3 2.44 13.84 -4.53
CA SER A 3 3.73 13.48 -5.12
C SER A 3 3.93 11.97 -5.03
N GLY A 4 4.22 11.31 -6.15
CA GLY A 4 4.46 9.86 -6.20
C GLY A 4 5.57 9.40 -5.25
N TRP A 5 6.57 10.25 -5.02
CA TRP A 5 7.64 10.01 -4.04
C TRP A 5 7.10 9.93 -2.61
N ILE A 6 6.16 10.79 -2.25
CA ILE A 6 5.55 10.80 -0.91
C ILE A 6 4.75 9.51 -0.70
N ILE A 7 3.96 9.10 -1.71
CA ILE A 7 3.21 7.83 -1.67
C ILE A 7 4.16 6.65 -1.47
N PHE A 8 5.29 6.63 -2.18
CA PHE A 8 6.31 5.58 -2.05
C PHE A 8 6.91 5.51 -0.64
N TYR A 9 7.26 6.66 -0.04
CA TYR A 9 7.74 6.70 1.34
C TYR A 9 6.70 6.22 2.34
N PHE A 10 5.42 6.53 2.12
CA PHE A 10 4.34 6.06 2.99
C PHE A 10 4.11 4.54 2.89
N ILE A 11 4.20 3.94 1.70
CA ILE A 11 4.12 2.48 1.52
C ILE A 11 5.28 1.80 2.24
N ILE A 12 6.52 2.23 1.97
CA ILE A 12 7.71 1.65 2.60
C ILE A 12 7.65 1.85 4.11
N GLY A 13 7.29 3.05 4.56
CA GLY A 13 7.15 3.39 5.97
C GLY A 13 6.13 2.49 6.67
N ALA A 14 4.99 2.19 6.04
CA ALA A 14 3.99 1.28 6.58
C ALA A 14 4.52 -0.16 6.68
N PHE A 15 5.22 -0.65 5.65
CA PHE A 15 5.83 -1.99 5.66
C PHE A 15 6.90 -2.13 6.75
N VAL A 16 7.84 -1.19 6.80
CA VAL A 16 8.92 -1.15 7.80
C VAL A 16 8.32 -1.04 9.20
N SER A 17 7.34 -0.17 9.40
CA SER A 17 6.68 -0.01 10.69
C SER A 17 5.96 -1.27 11.15
N ASN A 18 5.34 -2.02 10.24
CA ASN A 18 4.68 -3.29 10.56
C ASN A 18 5.68 -4.38 10.97
N ILE A 19 6.80 -4.51 10.24
CA ILE A 19 7.90 -5.43 10.60
C ILE A 19 8.48 -5.06 11.97
N LEU A 20 8.73 -3.77 12.18
CA LEU A 20 9.31 -3.26 13.42
C LEU A 20 8.33 -3.43 14.59
N ALA A 21 7.02 -3.20 14.38
CA ALA A 21 5.99 -3.43 15.38
C ALA A 21 5.90 -4.90 15.81
N GLN A 22 6.03 -5.84 14.87
CA GLN A 22 6.09 -7.27 15.19
C GLN A 22 7.35 -7.63 15.98
N PHE A 23 8.50 -7.05 15.63
CA PHE A 23 9.75 -7.26 16.35
C PHE A 23 9.70 -6.71 17.78
N LEU A 24 9.15 -5.51 17.97
CA LEU A 24 9.00 -4.88 19.28
C LEU A 24 7.92 -5.56 20.14
N GLY A 25 6.87 -6.09 19.50
CA GLY A 25 5.86 -6.91 20.16
C GLY A 25 6.46 -8.17 20.81
N LYS A 26 7.43 -8.81 20.16
CA LYS A 26 8.18 -9.96 20.74
C LYS A 26 9.04 -9.57 21.94
N ARG A 27 9.48 -8.31 22.03
CA ARG A 27 10.27 -7.77 23.15
C ARG A 27 9.42 -7.14 24.25
N THR A 28 8.10 -7.38 24.30
CA THR A 28 7.16 -6.81 25.30
C THR A 28 7.09 -5.28 25.34
N MET A 29 7.60 -4.59 24.31
CA MET A 29 7.58 -3.12 24.22
C MET A 29 6.27 -2.61 23.62
N HIS A 30 5.17 -2.84 24.34
CA HIS A 30 3.81 -2.62 23.86
C HIS A 30 3.46 -1.15 23.53
N ARG A 31 4.07 -0.18 24.23
CA ARG A 31 3.85 1.24 23.95
C ARG A 31 4.43 1.65 22.61
N ALA A 32 5.64 1.19 22.30
CA ALA A 32 6.32 1.52 21.05
C ALA A 32 5.67 0.81 19.85
N SER A 33 5.22 -0.45 20.01
CA SER A 33 4.45 -1.13 18.97
C SER A 33 3.12 -0.42 18.66
N ASN A 34 2.46 0.15 19.68
CA ASN A 34 1.22 0.92 19.48
C ASN A 34 1.44 2.18 18.64
N VAL A 35 2.50 2.93 18.91
CA VAL A 35 2.83 4.13 18.13
C VAL A 35 3.08 3.75 16.66
N LEU A 36 3.80 2.65 16.40
CA LEU A 36 4.05 2.15 15.04
C LEU A 36 2.77 1.67 14.34
N PHE A 37 1.82 1.08 15.06
CA PHE A 37 0.52 0.72 14.50
C PHE A 37 -0.31 1.94 14.13
N VAL A 38 -0.35 2.97 14.98
CA VAL A 38 -1.05 4.23 14.68
C VAL A 38 -0.43 4.90 13.45
N PHE A 39 0.89 4.96 13.38
CA PHE A 39 1.59 5.48 12.19
C PHE A 39 1.23 4.70 10.93
N SER A 40 1.21 3.38 11.00
CA SER A 40 0.85 2.51 9.86
C SER A 40 -0.61 2.68 9.43
N LEU A 41 -1.51 2.99 10.37
CA LEU A 41 -2.92 3.27 10.09
C LEU A 41 -3.07 4.61 9.35
N ILE A 42 -2.38 5.65 9.81
CA ILE A 42 -2.34 6.95 9.11
C ILE A 42 -1.76 6.79 7.70
N ALA A 43 -0.68 6.01 7.57
CA ALA A 43 -0.08 5.69 6.28
C ALA A 43 -1.04 4.92 5.36
N GLY A 44 -1.82 3.99 5.90
CA GLY A 44 -2.86 3.26 5.17
C GLY A 44 -3.98 4.17 4.68
N ILE A 45 -4.48 5.08 5.53
CA ILE A 45 -5.49 6.09 5.15
C ILE A 45 -4.94 7.00 4.04
N TYR A 46 -3.69 7.44 4.16
CA TYR A 46 -3.04 8.26 3.14
C TYR A 46 -2.92 7.50 1.81
N CYS A 47 -2.50 6.23 1.82
CA CYS A 47 -2.42 5.41 0.61
C CYS A 47 -3.79 5.18 -0.03
N LEU A 48 -4.84 4.99 0.77
CA LEU A 48 -6.20 4.83 0.29
C LEU A 48 -6.70 6.12 -0.36
N ALA A 49 -6.56 7.27 0.32
CA ALA A 49 -6.94 8.57 -0.22
C ALA A 49 -6.15 8.92 -1.49
N ALA A 50 -4.83 8.67 -1.48
CA ALA A 50 -3.97 8.87 -2.64
C ALA A 50 -4.36 7.93 -3.80
N GLY A 51 -4.73 6.68 -3.51
CA GLY A 51 -5.20 5.73 -4.52
C GLY A 51 -6.54 6.12 -5.14
N ILE A 52 -7.51 6.57 -4.34
CA ILE A 52 -8.80 7.10 -4.84
C ILE A 52 -8.56 8.36 -5.68
N PHE A 53 -7.74 9.28 -5.20
CA PHE A 53 -7.43 10.51 -5.92
C PHE A 53 -6.71 10.23 -7.23
N LEU A 54 -5.70 9.33 -7.21
CA LEU A 54 -5.05 8.89 -8.44
C LEU A 54 -6.07 8.27 -9.39
N ALA A 55 -6.95 7.39 -8.92
CA ALA A 55 -7.95 6.73 -9.74
C ALA A 55 -8.96 7.71 -10.36
N ALA A 56 -9.33 8.78 -9.65
CA ALA A 56 -10.25 9.81 -10.14
C ALA A 56 -9.61 10.70 -11.22
N GLU A 57 -8.31 11.01 -11.08
CA GLU A 57 -7.55 11.81 -12.05
C GLU A 57 -6.76 10.95 -13.05
N TRP A 58 -6.90 9.61 -13.00
CA TRP A 58 -6.13 8.70 -13.83
C TRP A 58 -6.62 8.77 -15.27
N GLN A 59 -5.94 9.56 -16.10
CA GLN A 59 -6.06 9.43 -17.55
C GLN A 59 -5.30 8.18 -17.98
N ASP A 60 -6.00 7.17 -18.49
CA ASP A 60 -5.38 5.94 -19.00
C ASP A 60 -4.37 6.31 -20.10
N PRO A 61 -3.05 6.19 -19.86
CA PRO A 61 -2.03 6.60 -20.83
C PRO A 61 -2.04 5.72 -22.08
N PHE A 62 -2.80 4.62 -22.06
CA PHE A 62 -2.97 3.70 -23.18
C PHE A 62 -4.33 3.83 -23.87
N ALA A 63 -5.20 4.76 -23.47
CA ALA A 63 -6.51 4.96 -24.12
C ALA A 63 -6.40 5.36 -25.61
N ASN A 64 -5.30 6.04 -25.97
CA ASN A 64 -5.00 6.45 -27.36
C ASN A 64 -3.87 5.62 -28.00
N ALA A 65 -3.40 4.56 -27.34
CA ALA A 65 -2.36 3.71 -27.89
C ALA A 65 -2.96 2.84 -29.00
N ASN A 66 -2.71 3.25 -30.25
CA ASN A 66 -3.14 2.53 -31.44
C ASN A 66 -2.66 1.06 -31.35
N ILE A 67 -3.60 0.12 -31.40
CA ILE A 67 -3.37 -1.32 -31.14
C ILE A 67 -2.28 -1.90 -32.08
N SER A 68 -1.98 -1.21 -33.19
CA SER A 68 -0.94 -1.53 -34.17
C SER A 68 0.52 -1.35 -33.67
N SER A 69 0.79 -0.62 -32.59
CA SER A 69 2.15 -0.52 -32.00
C SER A 69 2.39 -1.49 -30.82
N SER A 70 1.35 -2.21 -30.37
CA SER A 70 1.42 -3.19 -29.28
C SER A 70 2.20 -4.46 -29.63
N THR A 71 2.54 -4.66 -30.90
CA THR A 71 3.27 -5.83 -31.41
C THR A 71 4.76 -5.85 -31.02
N TYR A 72 5.32 -4.74 -30.53
CA TYR A 72 6.76 -4.65 -30.18
C TYR A 72 7.13 -5.06 -28.75
N VAL A 73 6.18 -5.47 -27.90
CA VAL A 73 6.48 -6.07 -26.58
C VAL A 73 6.43 -7.60 -26.62
N ARG A 74 6.67 -8.22 -27.78
CA ARG A 74 6.82 -9.68 -27.92
C ARG A 74 8.18 -10.23 -27.43
N GLY A 75 9.11 -9.39 -26.98
CA GLY A 75 10.50 -9.80 -26.73
C GLY A 75 10.87 -10.28 -25.33
N ARG A 76 10.08 -10.03 -24.28
CA ARG A 76 10.42 -10.46 -22.90
C ARG A 76 9.18 -10.34 -22.02
N GLY A 77 8.66 -11.46 -21.52
CA GLY A 77 7.43 -11.54 -20.70
C GLY A 77 7.35 -10.68 -19.42
N ARG A 78 8.35 -9.83 -19.17
CA ARG A 78 8.39 -8.85 -18.07
C ARG A 78 7.76 -7.50 -18.47
N GLY A 79 7.78 -7.12 -19.75
CA GLY A 79 7.30 -5.81 -20.21
C GLY A 79 5.79 -5.62 -20.08
N GLY A 80 4.99 -6.63 -20.43
CA GLY A 80 3.53 -6.59 -20.28
C GLY A 80 3.08 -6.49 -18.81
N LEU A 81 3.84 -7.09 -17.90
CA LEU A 81 3.55 -7.04 -16.46
C LEU A 81 3.79 -5.64 -15.89
N VAL A 82 4.85 -4.96 -16.33
CA VAL A 82 5.10 -3.55 -15.95
C VAL A 82 3.97 -2.63 -16.42
N ILE A 83 3.45 -2.84 -17.63
CA ILE A 83 2.32 -2.07 -18.17
C ILE A 83 1.06 -2.28 -17.34
N LEU A 84 0.76 -3.53 -16.97
CA LEU A 84 -0.36 -3.85 -16.08
C LEU A 84 -0.19 -3.20 -14.71
N VAL A 85 1.01 -3.25 -14.12
CA VAL A 85 1.30 -2.63 -12.82
C VAL A 85 1.08 -1.12 -12.87
N ILE A 86 1.51 -0.45 -13.94
CA ILE A 86 1.29 0.99 -14.12
C ILE A 86 -0.20 1.28 -14.28
N LYS A 87 -0.91 0.51 -15.12
CA LYS A 87 -2.34 0.70 -15.39
C LYS A 87 -3.21 0.52 -14.14
N TYR A 88 -2.89 -0.47 -13.32
CA TYR A 88 -3.68 -0.82 -12.13
C TYR A 88 -3.11 -0.26 -10.83
N TRP A 89 -2.07 0.58 -10.89
CA TRP A 89 -1.42 1.16 -9.72
C TRP A 89 -2.37 1.84 -8.72
N PRO A 90 -3.36 2.65 -9.15
CA PRO A 90 -4.31 3.28 -8.24
C PRO A 90 -5.13 2.25 -7.45
N TYR A 91 -5.54 1.16 -8.11
CA TYR A 91 -6.33 0.10 -7.48
C TYR A 91 -5.50 -0.74 -6.51
N VAL A 92 -4.22 -0.97 -6.82
CA VAL A 92 -3.28 -1.63 -5.91
C VAL A 92 -3.10 -0.80 -4.63
N LEU A 93 -2.99 0.53 -4.76
CA LEU A 93 -2.93 1.47 -3.65
C LEU A 93 -4.19 1.44 -2.78
N ILE A 94 -5.37 1.44 -3.40
CA ILE A 94 -6.66 1.34 -2.70
C ILE A 94 -6.74 -0.01 -1.95
N GLY A 95 -6.37 -1.11 -2.60
CA GLY A 95 -6.37 -2.44 -2.02
C GLY A 95 -5.41 -2.56 -0.83
N LEU A 96 -4.17 -2.08 -0.97
CA LEU A 96 -3.18 -2.08 0.10
C LEU A 96 -3.58 -1.17 1.26
N GLY A 97 -4.03 0.05 0.97
CA GLY A 97 -4.50 0.99 2.00
C GLY A 97 -5.68 0.41 2.79
N GLY A 98 -6.68 -0.15 2.10
CA GLY A 98 -7.82 -0.81 2.72
C GLY A 98 -7.43 -2.04 3.54
N PHE A 99 -6.53 -2.88 3.03
CA PHE A 99 -6.03 -4.06 3.74
C PHE A 99 -5.30 -3.68 5.03
N ILE A 100 -4.43 -2.66 4.99
CA ILE A 100 -3.70 -2.17 6.16
C ILE A 100 -4.67 -1.63 7.22
N ILE A 101 -5.66 -0.82 6.80
CA ILE A 101 -6.68 -0.27 7.70
C ILE A 101 -7.53 -1.37 8.34
N TYR A 102 -7.87 -2.43 7.61
CA TYR A 102 -8.66 -3.54 8.15
C TYR A 102 -7.84 -4.43 9.09
N HIS A 103 -6.59 -4.74 8.73
CA HIS A 103 -5.76 -5.71 9.43
C HIS A 103 -5.19 -5.17 10.75
N ILE A 104 -4.82 -3.89 10.83
CA ILE A 104 -4.20 -3.31 12.04
C ILE A 104 -5.14 -3.35 13.27
N PRO A 105 -6.40 -2.88 13.19
CA PRO A 105 -7.33 -2.94 14.32
C PRO A 105 -7.66 -4.37 14.74
N PHE A 106 -7.70 -5.30 13.78
CA PHE A 106 -7.93 -6.72 14.04
C PHE A 106 -6.79 -7.33 14.87
N VAL A 107 -5.54 -7.09 14.47
CA VAL A 107 -4.35 -7.55 15.22
C VAL A 107 -4.26 -6.88 16.58
N TYR A 108 -4.56 -5.58 16.66
CA TYR A 108 -4.60 -4.84 17.93
C TYR A 108 -5.61 -5.46 18.91
N ARG A 109 -6.81 -5.80 18.43
CA ARG A 109 -7.86 -6.45 19.23
C ARG A 109 -7.44 -7.82 19.75
N ILE A 110 -6.75 -8.62 18.94
CA ILE A 110 -6.20 -9.93 19.37
C ILE A 110 -5.11 -9.75 20.42
N SER A 111 -4.19 -8.81 20.22
CA SER A 111 -3.10 -8.55 21.16
C SER A 111 -3.61 -8.04 22.51
N TRP A 112 -4.71 -7.29 22.53
CA TRP A 112 -5.33 -6.80 23.76
C TRP A 112 -5.98 -7.95 24.56
N LYS A 113 -6.68 -8.88 23.90
CA LYS A 113 -7.29 -10.05 24.55
C LYS A 113 -6.28 -10.96 25.25
N ARG A 114 -5.06 -11.13 24.70
CA ARG A 114 -4.00 -11.93 25.35
C ARG A 114 -3.45 -11.32 26.62
N LYS A 115 -3.73 -10.04 26.90
CA LYS A 115 -3.26 -9.33 28.08
C LYS A 115 -4.23 -9.43 29.27
N SER A 116 -5.48 -9.84 29.03
CA SER A 116 -6.52 -9.95 30.08
C SER A 116 -6.79 -11.39 30.51
N SER A 117 -6.01 -12.35 30.02
CA SER A 117 -6.06 -13.77 30.41
C SER A 117 -4.73 -14.14 31.05
#